data_AF-A0ABD0N0X8-F1
#
_entry.id   AF-A0ABD0N0X8-F1
#
_cell.length_a   1.000
_cell.length_b   1.000
_cell.length_c   1.000
_cell.angle_alpha   90.00
_cell.angle_beta   90.00
_cell.angle_gamma   90.00
#
_symmetry.space_group_name_H-M   'P 1'
#
loop_
_entity.id
_entity.type
_entity.pdbx_description
1 polymer ?
#
loop_
_entity_poly.entity_id
_entity_poly.type
_entity_poly.pdbx_seq_one_letter_code
_entity_poly.pdbx_strand_id
1 'polypeptide(L)'
;HHRQDPVNCPVGTVLEFLQDWFSAGLAHSTLKVYVAAISAYHAPLGGMSVGKDPLVVRFLHGALRLRPPVRPRVPTWDLAVVLEALCRPPFEPIEESFDYHLSIKTVLLLALTSLKRVGDLQALSVAPSHLEFAPGMAKAFLYPRPGYVPKVPSSAPRPIVLQAFCPPPFRDSDQQKLNCMCPVRALDTCVHRAALWRKTDQLFVCFGPPKRGLPASKQTLSRWIVDAVTQAFESSGLSLPLGVKAHSTRGISASKAFLSGVPIQDICNAAG
;
A
#
# COMPACT_ATOMS: atom_id res chain seq x y z
N HIS A 1 21.12 -26.45 27.97
CA HIS A 1 21.14 -25.12 27.32
C HIS A 1 22.20 -24.25 27.98
N HIS A 2 23.39 -24.15 27.39
CA HIS A 2 24.39 -23.20 27.85
C HIS A 2 23.94 -21.78 27.50
N ARG A 3 23.85 -20.92 28.52
CA ARG A 3 23.51 -19.50 28.36
C ARG A 3 24.72 -18.82 27.73
N GLN A 4 24.71 -18.68 26.41
CA GLN A 4 25.78 -17.96 25.70
C GLN A 4 25.59 -16.44 25.83
N ASP A 5 26.70 -15.72 25.88
CA ASP A 5 26.71 -14.26 25.83
C ASP A 5 26.29 -13.78 24.43
N PRO A 6 25.13 -13.12 24.27
CA PRO A 6 24.64 -12.69 22.96
C PRO A 6 25.47 -11.55 22.33
N VAL A 7 26.33 -10.88 23.10
CA VAL A 7 27.15 -9.75 22.63
C VAL A 7 28.52 -10.20 22.16
N ASN A 8 29.10 -11.23 22.79
CA ASN A 8 30.48 -11.66 22.55
C ASN A 8 30.60 -13.12 22.08
N CYS A 9 29.51 -13.73 21.61
CA CYS A 9 29.58 -15.12 21.17
C CYS A 9 30.46 -15.27 19.91
N PRO A 10 31.10 -16.43 19.73
CA PRO A 10 31.88 -16.68 18.53
C PRO A 10 30.98 -16.76 17.29
N VAL A 11 31.58 -16.56 16.10
CA VAL A 11 30.88 -16.66 14.82
C VAL A 11 30.13 -18.00 14.65
N GLY A 12 30.66 -19.09 15.22
CA GLY A 12 30.02 -20.41 15.20
C GLY A 12 28.61 -20.40 15.80
N THR A 13 28.43 -19.75 16.95
CA THR A 13 27.11 -19.62 17.60
C THR A 13 26.14 -18.83 16.74
N VAL A 14 26.60 -17.77 16.08
CA VAL A 14 25.78 -16.99 15.15
C VAL A 14 25.34 -17.87 13.98
N LEU A 15 26.24 -18.67 13.42
CA LEU A 15 25.94 -19.57 12.30
C LEU A 15 24.98 -20.70 12.71
N GLU A 16 25.14 -21.28 13.90
CA GLU A 16 24.20 -22.26 14.45
C GLU A 16 22.80 -21.66 14.59
N PHE A 17 22.68 -20.47 15.19
CA PHE A 17 21.41 -19.75 15.28
C PHE A 17 20.78 -19.52 13.89
N LEU A 18 21.56 -19.08 12.90
CA LEU A 18 21.05 -18.88 11.55
C LEU A 18 20.65 -20.20 10.86
N GLN A 19 21.39 -21.27 11.12
CA GLN A 19 21.13 -22.61 10.60
C GLN A 19 19.82 -23.17 11.17
N ASP A 20 19.59 -23.04 12.48
CA ASP A 20 18.34 -23.47 13.13
C ASP A 20 17.13 -22.82 12.49
N TRP A 21 17.19 -21.51 12.28
CA TRP A 21 16.11 -20.75 11.66
C TRP A 21 15.95 -21.03 10.16
N PHE A 22 17.05 -21.28 9.45
CA PHE A 22 16.98 -21.72 8.05
C PHE A 22 16.34 -23.10 7.91
N SER A 23 16.72 -24.04 8.79
CA SER A 23 16.12 -25.38 8.92
C SER A 23 14.65 -25.31 9.27
N ALA A 24 14.25 -24.36 10.12
CA ALA A 24 12.84 -24.07 10.44
C ALA A 24 12.04 -23.43 9.29
N GLY A 25 12.62 -23.27 8.10
CA GLY A 25 11.90 -22.82 6.90
C GLY A 25 11.91 -21.31 6.66
N LEU A 26 12.63 -20.52 7.46
CA LEU A 26 12.66 -19.06 7.26
C LEU A 26 13.29 -18.66 5.93
N ALA A 27 12.75 -17.59 5.35
CA ALA A 27 13.26 -17.03 4.11
C ALA A 27 14.62 -16.37 4.31
N HIS A 28 15.47 -16.40 3.27
CA HIS A 28 16.74 -15.69 3.24
C HIS A 28 16.62 -14.20 3.64
N SER A 29 15.54 -13.51 3.24
CA SER A 29 15.32 -12.11 3.64
C SER A 29 15.19 -11.94 5.15
N THR A 30 14.55 -12.88 5.86
CA THR A 30 14.42 -12.82 7.32
C THR A 30 15.75 -13.06 8.01
N LEU A 31 16.55 -14.02 7.51
CA LEU A 31 17.89 -14.27 8.02
C LEU A 31 18.79 -13.03 7.90
N LYS A 32 18.70 -12.30 6.78
CA LYS A 32 19.38 -11.00 6.64
C LYS A 32 18.97 -9.98 7.70
N VAL A 33 17.69 -9.94 8.08
CA VAL A 33 17.22 -9.05 9.15
C VAL A 33 17.84 -9.44 10.49
N TYR A 34 17.87 -10.75 10.81
CA TYR A 34 18.53 -11.22 12.02
C TYR A 34 20.02 -10.89 12.04
N VAL A 35 20.73 -11.12 10.93
CA VAL A 35 22.15 -10.74 10.82
C VAL A 35 22.35 -9.24 11.02
N ALA A 36 21.49 -8.40 10.44
CA ALA A 36 21.58 -6.95 10.64
C ALA A 36 21.33 -6.54 12.10
N ALA A 37 20.33 -7.16 12.76
CA ALA A 37 20.05 -6.91 14.17
C ALA A 37 21.22 -7.35 15.06
N ILE A 38 21.76 -8.56 14.85
CA ILE A 38 22.94 -9.05 15.58
C ILE A 38 24.12 -8.10 15.34
N SER A 39 24.37 -7.69 14.09
CA SER A 39 25.46 -6.76 13.75
C SER A 39 25.36 -5.41 14.46
N ALA A 40 24.16 -4.97 14.85
CA ALA A 40 23.94 -3.70 15.54
C ALA A 40 24.28 -3.76 17.03
N TYR A 41 24.28 -4.95 17.64
CA TYR A 41 24.43 -5.13 19.10
C TYR A 41 25.55 -6.09 19.50
N HIS A 42 26.17 -6.79 18.54
CA HIS A 42 27.25 -7.73 18.77
C HIS A 42 28.62 -7.05 18.65
N ALA A 43 29.56 -7.44 19.51
CA ALA A 43 30.94 -6.97 19.46
C ALA A 43 31.61 -7.37 18.12
N PRO A 44 32.58 -6.60 17.61
CA PRO A 44 33.26 -6.96 16.38
C PRO A 44 33.95 -8.34 16.46
N LEU A 45 33.71 -9.17 15.45
CA LEU A 45 34.38 -10.45 15.27
C LEU A 45 35.59 -10.24 14.35
N GLY A 46 36.80 -10.45 14.87
CA GLY A 46 38.03 -10.19 14.11
C GLY A 46 38.15 -8.75 13.60
N GLY A 47 37.64 -7.78 14.37
CA GLY A 47 37.64 -6.36 14.01
C GLY A 47 36.54 -5.94 13.02
N MET A 48 35.62 -6.84 12.64
CA MET A 48 34.53 -6.54 11.71
C MET A 48 33.15 -6.76 12.35
N SER A 49 32.14 -6.05 11.87
CA SER A 49 30.75 -6.34 12.24
C SER A 49 30.34 -7.73 11.76
N VAL A 50 29.51 -8.44 12.53
CA VAL A 50 29.01 -9.80 12.21
C VAL A 50 28.52 -9.94 10.77
N GLY A 51 27.75 -8.99 10.25
CA GLY A 51 27.21 -9.05 8.89
C GLY A 51 28.24 -8.88 7.77
N LYS A 52 29.49 -8.54 8.10
CA LYS A 52 30.63 -8.48 7.19
C LYS A 52 31.57 -9.67 7.35
N ASP A 53 31.34 -10.53 8.34
CA ASP A 53 32.14 -11.74 8.53
C ASP A 53 32.00 -12.66 7.28
N PRO A 54 33.12 -13.15 6.71
CA PRO A 54 33.09 -13.96 5.49
C PRO A 54 32.22 -15.22 5.60
N LEU A 55 32.16 -15.86 6.77
CA LEU A 55 31.36 -17.06 6.98
C LEU A 55 29.87 -16.73 7.02
N VAL A 56 29.49 -15.63 7.68
CA VAL A 56 28.10 -15.16 7.72
C VAL A 56 27.63 -14.76 6.33
N VAL A 57 28.45 -14.04 5.57
CA VAL A 57 28.15 -13.68 4.18
C VAL A 57 27.99 -14.93 3.30
N ARG A 58 28.93 -15.89 3.40
CA ARG A 58 28.86 -17.15 2.67
C ARG A 58 27.64 -17.98 3.03
N PHE A 59 27.27 -18.01 4.31
CA PHE A 59 26.06 -18.68 4.78
C PHE A 59 24.80 -18.07 4.12
N LEU A 60 24.66 -16.74 4.13
CA LEU A 60 23.52 -16.07 3.51
C LEU A 60 23.44 -16.34 2.00
N HIS A 61 24.59 -16.35 1.30
CA HIS A 61 24.64 -16.76 -0.11
C HIS A 61 24.20 -18.21 -0.32
N GLY A 62 24.61 -19.12 0.57
CA GLY A 62 24.17 -20.53 0.56
C GLY A 62 22.66 -20.64 0.76
N ALA A 63 22.12 -19.99 1.79
CA ALA A 63 20.69 -19.96 2.07
C ALA A 63 19.87 -19.42 0.89
N LEU A 64 20.36 -18.36 0.21
CA LEU A 64 19.73 -17.81 -0.98
C LEU A 64 19.71 -18.81 -2.15
N ARG A 65 20.81 -19.52 -2.39
CA ARG A 65 20.91 -20.50 -3.49
C ARG A 65 20.05 -21.73 -3.24
N LEU A 66 20.00 -22.20 -2.00
CA LEU A 66 19.20 -23.37 -1.61
C LEU A 66 17.70 -23.07 -1.59
N ARG A 67 17.31 -21.85 -1.19
CA ARG A 67 15.90 -21.42 -1.12
C ARG A 67 15.73 -20.04 -1.74
N PRO A 68 15.77 -19.92 -3.08
CA PRO A 68 15.56 -18.65 -3.76
C PRO A 68 14.12 -18.14 -3.54
N PRO A 69 13.90 -16.82 -3.40
CA PRO A 69 12.55 -16.26 -3.26
C PRO A 69 11.72 -16.52 -4.51
N VAL A 70 10.57 -17.18 -4.35
CA VAL A 70 9.59 -17.33 -5.43
C VAL A 70 8.76 -16.05 -5.53
N ARG A 71 8.76 -15.42 -6.70
CA ARG A 71 7.90 -14.26 -6.99
C ARG A 71 6.73 -14.72 -7.88
N PRO A 72 5.47 -14.43 -7.51
CA PRO A 72 4.33 -14.66 -8.39
C PRO A 72 4.54 -13.89 -9.71
N ARG A 73 4.36 -14.58 -10.84
CA ARG A 73 4.47 -13.96 -12.18
C ARG A 73 3.17 -13.28 -12.60
N VAL A 74 2.05 -13.76 -12.09
CA VAL A 74 0.71 -13.27 -12.40
C VAL A 74 0.24 -12.41 -11.22
N PRO A 75 -0.41 -11.25 -11.48
CA PRO A 75 -1.03 -10.48 -10.41
C PRO A 75 -2.05 -11.33 -9.66
N THR A 76 -2.21 -11.09 -8.36
CA THR A 76 -3.11 -11.91 -7.53
C THR A 76 -4.59 -11.65 -7.82
N TRP A 77 -4.92 -10.64 -8.62
CA TRP A 77 -6.27 -10.29 -9.06
C TRP A 77 -6.21 -9.46 -10.35
N ASP A 78 -7.32 -9.40 -11.09
CA ASP A 78 -7.45 -8.69 -12.37
C ASP A 78 -7.94 -7.26 -12.18
N LEU A 79 -7.14 -6.28 -12.61
CA LEU A 79 -7.49 -4.87 -12.52
C LEU A 79 -8.69 -4.49 -13.39
N ALA A 80 -8.86 -5.09 -14.56
CA ALA A 80 -9.96 -4.77 -15.46
C ALA A 80 -11.31 -5.14 -14.85
N VAL A 81 -11.39 -6.34 -14.26
CA VAL A 81 -12.56 -6.83 -13.51
C VAL A 81 -12.93 -5.86 -12.40
N VAL A 82 -11.94 -5.44 -11.60
CA VAL A 82 -12.18 -4.54 -10.47
C VAL A 82 -12.67 -3.18 -10.94
N LEU A 83 -12.02 -2.58 -11.94
CA LEU A 83 -12.41 -1.28 -12.48
C LEU A 83 -13.82 -1.30 -13.09
N GLU A 84 -14.20 -2.39 -13.78
CA GLU A 84 -15.54 -2.57 -14.31
C GLU A 84 -16.59 -2.68 -13.20
N ALA A 85 -16.32 -3.47 -12.16
CA ALA A 85 -17.21 -3.65 -11.02
C ALA A 85 -17.43 -2.34 -10.23
N LEU A 86 -16.39 -1.51 -10.09
CA LEU A 86 -16.50 -0.19 -9.44
C LEU A 86 -17.49 0.75 -10.16
N CYS A 87 -17.89 0.45 -11.39
CA CYS A 87 -18.88 1.21 -12.16
C CYS A 87 -20.32 0.70 -12.02
N ARG A 88 -20.56 -0.29 -11.14
CA ARG A 88 -21.84 -0.99 -10.97
C ARG A 88 -22.25 -1.02 -9.48
N PRO A 89 -23.48 -1.43 -9.14
CA PRO A 89 -23.84 -1.73 -7.75
C PRO A 89 -22.85 -2.75 -7.13
N PRO A 90 -22.46 -2.58 -5.85
CA PRO A 90 -22.96 -1.60 -4.87
C PRO A 90 -22.18 -0.26 -4.87
N PHE A 91 -21.30 -0.03 -5.83
CA PHE A 91 -20.39 1.13 -5.89
C PHE A 91 -20.95 2.35 -6.65
N GLU A 92 -21.94 2.12 -7.52
CA GLU A 92 -22.69 3.13 -8.26
C GLU A 92 -24.20 2.84 -8.17
N PRO A 93 -25.06 3.86 -8.19
CA PRO A 93 -24.74 5.30 -8.22
C PRO A 93 -24.03 5.77 -6.94
N ILE A 94 -22.98 6.58 -7.09
CA ILE A 94 -22.12 6.96 -5.95
C ILE A 94 -22.91 7.71 -4.86
N GLU A 95 -23.92 8.47 -5.24
CA GLU A 95 -24.80 9.26 -4.37
C GLU A 95 -25.63 8.38 -3.43
N GLU A 96 -26.03 7.19 -3.90
CA GLU A 96 -26.87 6.23 -3.18
C GLU A 96 -26.06 5.12 -2.49
N SER A 97 -24.78 4.98 -2.85
CA SER A 97 -23.89 3.97 -2.26
C SER A 97 -23.75 4.12 -0.74
N PHE A 98 -23.66 3.01 -0.01
CA PHE A 98 -23.39 3.07 1.44
C PHE A 98 -22.01 3.67 1.75
N ASP A 99 -21.88 4.34 2.91
CA ASP A 99 -20.60 4.88 3.42
C ASP A 99 -19.45 3.86 3.34
N TYR A 100 -19.76 2.58 3.58
CA TYR A 100 -18.83 1.46 3.41
C TYR A 100 -18.26 1.38 1.98
N HIS A 101 -19.12 1.21 0.98
CA HIS A 101 -18.73 1.03 -0.42
C HIS A 101 -18.03 2.27 -0.97
N LEU A 102 -18.52 3.46 -0.61
CA LEU A 102 -17.87 4.73 -0.98
C LEU A 102 -16.45 4.83 -0.39
N SER A 103 -16.28 4.48 0.89
CA SER A 103 -14.97 4.54 1.55
C SER A 103 -13.97 3.57 0.94
N ILE A 104 -14.34 2.30 0.75
CA ILE A 104 -13.43 1.29 0.20
C ILE A 104 -13.10 1.57 -1.28
N LYS A 105 -14.08 2.04 -2.08
CA LYS A 105 -13.86 2.52 -3.46
C LYS A 105 -12.88 3.68 -3.52
N THR A 106 -13.08 4.69 -2.66
CA THR A 106 -12.22 5.87 -2.63
C THR A 106 -10.79 5.50 -2.25
N VAL A 107 -10.59 4.68 -1.22
CA VAL A 107 -9.24 4.21 -0.84
C VAL A 107 -8.59 3.43 -1.98
N LEU A 108 -9.33 2.52 -2.64
CA LEU A 108 -8.80 1.72 -3.74
C LEU A 108 -8.40 2.60 -4.93
N LEU A 109 -9.26 3.53 -5.36
CA LEU A 109 -8.96 4.45 -6.46
C LEU A 109 -7.75 5.34 -6.14
N LEU A 110 -7.64 5.85 -4.91
CA LEU A 110 -6.46 6.62 -4.50
C LEU A 110 -5.20 5.76 -4.49
N ALA A 111 -5.26 4.52 -4.01
CA ALA A 111 -4.13 3.61 -4.03
C ALA A 111 -3.68 3.27 -5.47
N LEU A 112 -4.65 3.05 -6.37
CA LEU A 112 -4.40 2.72 -7.77
C LEU A 112 -3.77 3.87 -8.55
N THR A 113 -4.26 5.08 -8.35
CA THR A 113 -3.89 6.26 -9.16
C THR A 113 -2.67 7.00 -8.61
N SER A 114 -2.45 6.97 -7.30
CA SER A 114 -1.29 7.65 -6.68
C SER A 114 -0.05 6.77 -6.51
N LEU A 115 -0.20 5.43 -6.62
CA LEU A 115 0.84 4.44 -6.30
C LEU A 115 1.42 4.54 -4.87
N LYS A 116 0.75 5.27 -3.97
CA LYS A 116 1.23 5.48 -2.61
C LYS A 116 0.96 4.29 -1.70
N ARG A 117 1.79 4.15 -0.66
CA ARG A 117 1.62 3.07 0.32
C ARG A 117 0.46 3.42 1.25
N VAL A 118 -0.09 2.41 1.92
CA VAL A 118 -1.16 2.60 2.90
C VAL A 118 -0.77 3.58 4.02
N GLY A 119 0.51 3.62 4.40
CA GLY A 119 1.02 4.61 5.35
C GLY A 119 0.88 6.04 4.87
N ASP A 120 1.12 6.28 3.58
CA ASP A 120 1.00 7.61 2.97
C ASP A 120 -0.47 8.03 2.89
N LEU A 121 -1.36 7.11 2.48
CA LEU A 121 -2.80 7.37 2.42
C LEU A 121 -3.41 7.65 3.79
N GLN A 122 -2.95 6.95 4.84
CA GLN A 122 -3.40 7.17 6.21
C GLN A 122 -2.97 8.54 6.75
N ALA A 123 -1.85 9.07 6.28
CA ALA A 123 -1.31 10.35 6.70
C ALA A 123 -2.06 11.56 6.09
N LEU A 124 -3.00 11.37 5.17
CA LEU A 124 -3.74 12.46 4.53
C LEU A 124 -4.76 13.10 5.46
N SER A 125 -5.07 14.39 5.25
CA SER A 125 -6.03 15.18 6.02
C SER A 125 -6.98 15.95 5.09
N VAL A 126 -8.19 16.22 5.58
CA VAL A 126 -9.20 17.10 4.96
C VAL A 126 -9.08 18.56 5.38
N ALA A 127 -8.15 18.88 6.28
CA ALA A 127 -7.93 20.27 6.69
C ALA A 127 -7.57 21.13 5.47
N PRO A 128 -7.98 22.41 5.42
CA PRO A 128 -7.80 23.27 4.23
C PRO A 128 -6.34 23.41 3.75
N SER A 129 -5.36 23.26 4.64
CA SER A 129 -3.93 23.26 4.31
C SER A 129 -3.42 21.95 3.71
N HIS A 130 -4.25 20.91 3.65
CA HIS A 130 -3.87 19.54 3.26
C HIS A 130 -4.69 18.94 2.12
N LEU A 131 -5.86 19.49 1.83
CA LEU A 131 -6.70 19.08 0.71
C LEU A 131 -7.19 20.32 -0.04
N GLU A 132 -6.82 20.42 -1.31
CA GLU A 132 -7.27 21.48 -2.20
C GLU A 132 -7.83 20.85 -3.49
N PHE A 133 -9.02 21.30 -3.90
CA PHE A 133 -9.57 20.97 -5.21
C PHE A 133 -9.32 22.13 -6.17
N ALA A 134 -8.78 21.82 -7.34
CA ALA A 134 -8.63 22.81 -8.41
C ALA A 134 -10.01 23.27 -8.91
N PRO A 135 -10.12 24.47 -9.52
CA PRO A 135 -11.36 24.94 -10.12
C PRO A 135 -12.02 23.89 -11.03
N GLY A 136 -13.34 23.77 -10.92
CA GLY A 136 -14.13 22.78 -11.67
C GLY A 136 -13.83 21.33 -11.29
N MET A 137 -13.22 21.07 -10.12
CA MET A 137 -12.87 19.73 -9.66
C MET A 137 -11.95 18.98 -10.63
N ALA A 138 -11.15 19.70 -11.42
CA ALA A 138 -10.28 19.10 -12.44
C ALA A 138 -9.13 18.28 -11.83
N LYS A 139 -8.69 18.67 -10.64
CA LYS A 139 -7.62 18.02 -9.86
C LYS A 139 -7.90 18.09 -8.37
N ALA A 140 -7.29 17.18 -7.62
CA ALA A 140 -7.17 17.29 -6.16
C ALA A 140 -5.69 17.22 -5.75
N PHE A 141 -5.29 18.10 -4.86
CA PHE A 141 -3.96 18.15 -4.25
C PHE A 141 -4.06 17.71 -2.80
N LEU A 142 -3.26 16.70 -2.43
CA LEU A 142 -3.31 16.03 -1.15
C LEU A 142 -1.93 16.06 -0.49
N TYR A 143 -1.84 16.66 0.69
CA TYR A 143 -0.61 16.79 1.45
C TYR A 143 -0.67 15.93 2.73
N PRO A 144 0.37 15.14 3.05
CA PRO A 144 0.43 14.43 4.33
C PRO A 144 0.41 15.41 5.51
N ARG A 145 -0.12 14.95 6.65
CA ARG A 145 -0.11 15.70 7.91
C ARG A 145 1.33 15.98 8.39
N PRO A 146 1.56 17.09 9.12
CA PRO A 146 2.86 17.38 9.70
C PRO A 146 3.35 16.24 10.60
N GLY A 147 4.67 15.99 10.60
CA GLY A 147 5.29 14.91 11.38
C GLY A 147 5.20 13.51 10.75
N TYR A 148 4.47 13.33 9.63
CA TYR A 148 4.56 12.09 8.87
C TYR A 148 5.88 12.01 8.11
N VAL A 149 6.63 10.93 8.34
CA VAL A 149 7.84 10.59 7.57
C VAL A 149 7.52 9.38 6.69
N PRO A 150 7.53 9.53 5.35
CA PRO A 150 7.35 8.41 4.44
C PRO A 150 8.43 7.34 4.63
N LYS A 151 8.09 6.07 4.35
CA LYS A 151 9.04 4.95 4.46
C LYS A 151 10.29 5.14 3.61
N VAL A 152 10.17 5.83 2.48
CA VAL A 152 11.29 6.29 1.65
C VAL A 152 11.27 7.81 1.72
N PRO A 153 12.15 8.43 2.54
CA PRO A 153 12.18 9.88 2.69
C PRO A 153 12.56 10.52 1.36
N SER A 154 11.76 11.45 0.86
CA SER A 154 12.16 12.36 -0.22
C SER A 154 12.68 13.66 0.39
N SER A 155 13.65 14.30 -0.26
CA SER A 155 14.25 15.56 0.19
C SER A 155 13.24 16.70 0.33
N ALA A 156 12.10 16.61 -0.37
CA ALA A 156 10.97 17.53 -0.26
C ALA A 156 9.65 16.76 -0.21
N PRO A 157 8.69 17.16 0.65
CA PRO A 157 7.32 16.66 0.60
C PRO A 157 6.69 17.10 -0.73
N ARG A 158 6.26 16.15 -1.55
CA ARG A 158 5.48 16.44 -2.77
C ARG A 158 4.02 16.07 -2.54
N PRO A 159 3.05 16.89 -2.99
CA PRO A 159 1.65 16.51 -2.93
C PRO A 159 1.38 15.26 -3.75
N ILE A 160 0.40 14.48 -3.32
CA ILE A 160 -0.28 13.55 -4.22
C ILE A 160 -1.22 14.40 -5.08
N VAL A 161 -1.06 14.32 -6.39
CA VAL A 161 -1.92 15.01 -7.35
C VAL A 161 -2.80 13.98 -8.03
N LEU A 162 -4.11 14.14 -7.89
CA LEU A 162 -5.12 13.32 -8.56
C LEU A 162 -5.72 14.11 -9.72
N GLN A 163 -5.89 13.45 -10.87
CA GLN A 163 -6.56 14.01 -12.04
C GLN A 163 -8.00 13.49 -12.08
N ALA A 164 -8.96 14.37 -12.38
CA ALA A 164 -10.33 13.94 -12.62
C ALA A 164 -10.46 13.22 -13.97
N PHE A 165 -11.26 12.16 -14.01
CA PHE A 165 -11.58 11.42 -15.22
C PHE A 165 -12.93 11.90 -15.76
N CYS A 166 -12.91 12.53 -16.93
CA CYS A 166 -14.09 12.97 -17.70
C CYS A 166 -15.21 13.57 -16.83
N PRO A 167 -15.03 14.74 -16.18
CA PRO A 167 -16.13 15.39 -15.46
C PRO A 167 -17.29 15.75 -16.41
N PRO A 168 -18.54 15.82 -15.93
CA PRO A 168 -19.69 16.16 -16.77
C PRO A 168 -19.57 17.59 -17.34
N PRO A 169 -20.24 17.88 -18.47
CA PRO A 169 -21.18 17.01 -19.21
C PRO A 169 -20.48 15.91 -20.05
N PHE A 170 -21.11 14.74 -20.15
CA PHE A 170 -20.59 13.60 -20.92
C PHE A 170 -21.04 13.65 -22.37
N ARG A 171 -20.14 13.32 -23.30
CA ARG A 171 -20.43 13.24 -24.75
C ARG A 171 -20.90 11.84 -25.19
N ASP A 172 -20.48 10.82 -24.47
CA ASP A 172 -20.69 9.41 -24.79
C ASP A 172 -20.67 8.55 -23.52
N SER A 173 -21.00 7.26 -23.67
CA SER A 173 -21.02 6.29 -22.56
C SER A 173 -19.64 5.99 -21.98
N ASP A 174 -18.57 6.15 -22.76
CA ASP A 174 -17.22 5.87 -22.30
C ASP A 174 -16.74 6.94 -21.33
N GLN A 175 -17.07 8.21 -21.57
CA GLN A 175 -16.83 9.30 -20.63
C GLN A 175 -17.58 9.10 -19.32
N GLN A 176 -18.83 8.64 -19.38
CA GLN A 176 -19.60 8.31 -18.17
C GLN A 176 -18.93 7.16 -17.40
N LYS A 177 -18.51 6.09 -18.08
CA LYS A 177 -17.79 4.97 -17.46
C LYS A 177 -16.46 5.41 -16.83
N LEU A 178 -15.70 6.27 -17.51
CA LEU A 178 -14.46 6.85 -16.96
C LEU A 178 -14.73 7.69 -15.71
N ASN A 179 -15.83 8.46 -15.71
CA ASN A 179 -16.26 9.24 -14.57
C ASN A 179 -16.64 8.37 -13.36
N CYS A 180 -17.23 7.19 -13.60
CA CYS A 180 -17.52 6.21 -12.54
C CYS A 180 -16.25 5.81 -11.74
N MET A 181 -15.09 5.78 -12.41
CA MET A 181 -13.78 5.46 -11.82
C MET A 181 -12.97 6.70 -11.42
N CYS A 182 -13.55 7.91 -11.49
CA CYS A 182 -12.85 9.15 -11.22
C CYS A 182 -12.41 9.25 -9.75
N PRO A 183 -11.09 9.32 -9.45
CA PRO A 183 -10.62 9.40 -8.07
C PRO A 183 -10.98 10.73 -7.41
N VAL A 184 -11.05 11.83 -8.17
CA VAL A 184 -11.42 13.15 -7.65
C VAL A 184 -12.90 13.19 -7.27
N ARG A 185 -13.80 12.62 -8.10
CA ARG A 185 -15.23 12.50 -7.78
C ARG A 185 -15.45 11.65 -6.53
N ALA A 186 -14.82 10.47 -6.46
CA ALA A 186 -14.97 9.60 -5.30
C ALA A 186 -14.43 10.25 -4.01
N LEU A 187 -13.26 10.89 -4.09
CA LEU A 187 -12.66 11.65 -3.00
C LEU A 187 -13.60 12.75 -2.51
N ASP A 188 -14.10 13.57 -3.42
CA ASP A 188 -15.02 14.66 -3.12
C ASP A 188 -16.29 14.19 -2.42
N THR A 189 -16.98 13.20 -2.99
CA THR A 189 -18.20 12.64 -2.40
C THR A 189 -17.93 12.02 -1.03
N CYS A 190 -16.81 11.31 -0.87
CA CYS A 190 -16.41 10.73 0.41
C CYS A 190 -16.13 11.81 1.46
N VAL A 191 -15.44 12.88 1.09
CA VAL A 191 -15.10 13.99 1.99
C VAL A 191 -16.37 14.73 2.42
N HIS A 192 -17.26 15.03 1.48
CA HIS A 192 -18.54 15.70 1.77
C HIS A 192 -19.44 14.85 2.66
N ARG A 193 -19.66 13.58 2.33
CA ARG A 193 -20.55 12.70 3.10
C ARG A 193 -20.04 12.46 4.52
N ALA A 194 -18.73 12.27 4.68
CA ALA A 194 -18.13 12.07 5.99
C ALA A 194 -18.04 13.35 6.84
N ALA A 195 -18.21 14.55 6.26
CA ALA A 195 -18.16 15.81 7.02
C ALA A 195 -19.23 15.87 8.13
N LEU A 196 -20.38 15.23 7.91
CA LEU A 196 -21.51 15.22 8.85
C LEU A 196 -21.24 14.43 10.14
N TRP A 197 -20.28 13.50 10.14
CA TRP A 197 -20.11 12.55 11.24
C TRP A 197 -18.64 12.27 11.60
N ARG A 198 -17.66 12.84 10.89
CA ARG A 198 -16.24 12.73 11.24
C ARG A 198 -15.94 13.42 12.57
N LYS A 199 -14.95 12.90 13.29
CA LYS A 199 -14.48 13.42 14.59
C LYS A 199 -13.00 13.82 14.56
N THR A 200 -12.40 13.82 13.38
CA THR A 200 -10.98 14.10 13.12
C THR A 200 -10.85 14.70 11.73
N ASP A 201 -9.75 15.39 11.50
CA ASP A 201 -9.33 15.91 10.20
C ASP A 201 -8.67 14.85 9.31
N GLN A 202 -8.33 13.65 9.81
CA GLN A 202 -7.78 12.59 8.96
C GLN A 202 -8.74 12.26 7.81
N LEU A 203 -8.20 12.16 6.58
CA LEU A 203 -8.98 11.95 5.35
C LEU A 203 -9.95 10.76 5.46
N PHE A 204 -9.42 9.62 5.91
CA PHE A 204 -10.20 8.41 6.07
C PHE A 204 -10.58 8.17 7.53
N VAL A 205 -11.89 8.09 7.77
CA VAL A 205 -12.50 7.83 9.08
C VAL A 205 -13.38 6.59 9.02
N CYS A 206 -13.43 5.84 10.12
CA CYS A 206 -14.24 4.62 10.17
C CYS A 206 -15.73 4.93 10.01
N PHE A 207 -16.45 4.19 9.18
CA PHE A 207 -17.88 4.38 8.90
C PHE A 207 -18.82 3.61 9.86
N GLY A 208 -18.32 2.57 10.53
CA GLY A 208 -19.13 1.67 11.38
C GLY A 208 -18.96 1.89 12.89
N PRO A 209 -20.00 1.63 13.71
CA PRO A 209 -19.89 1.63 15.16
C PRO A 209 -18.94 0.52 15.67
N PRO A 210 -18.34 0.67 16.87
CA PRO A 210 -18.41 1.85 17.76
C PRO A 210 -17.45 2.98 17.33
N LYS A 211 -16.65 2.78 16.28
CA LYS A 211 -15.57 3.70 15.89
C LYS A 211 -15.99 4.76 14.87
N ARG A 212 -17.29 4.95 14.61
CA ARG A 212 -17.76 5.86 13.57
C ARG A 212 -17.20 7.28 13.77
N GLY A 213 -16.59 7.81 12.71
CA GLY A 213 -15.96 9.13 12.67
C GLY A 213 -14.54 9.19 13.24
N LEU A 214 -14.02 8.11 13.83
CA LEU A 214 -12.63 8.06 14.34
C LEU A 214 -11.62 7.76 13.22
N PRO A 215 -10.34 8.15 13.38
CA PRO A 215 -9.29 7.90 12.38
C PRO A 215 -9.18 6.41 12.00
N ALA A 216 -9.22 6.10 10.71
CA ALA A 216 -8.86 4.78 10.19
C ALA A 216 -7.35 4.50 10.39
N SER A 217 -7.01 3.32 10.89
CA SER A 217 -5.60 2.91 11.02
C SER A 217 -5.04 2.39 9.68
N LYS A 218 -3.71 2.24 9.60
CA LYS A 218 -3.06 1.60 8.44
C LYS A 218 -3.61 0.19 8.18
N GLN A 219 -3.89 -0.57 9.24
CA GLN A 219 -4.48 -1.91 9.12
C GLN A 219 -5.92 -1.85 8.61
N THR A 220 -6.72 -0.87 9.06
CA THR A 220 -8.08 -0.65 8.55
C THR A 220 -8.06 -0.33 7.05
N LEU A 221 -7.23 0.61 6.61
CA LEU A 221 -7.12 0.95 5.19
C LEU A 221 -6.61 -0.23 4.35
N SER A 222 -5.65 -1.00 4.87
CA SER A 222 -5.19 -2.22 4.19
C SER A 222 -6.33 -3.22 4.02
N ARG A 223 -7.21 -3.37 5.01
CA ARG A 223 -8.40 -4.22 4.90
C ARG A 223 -9.38 -3.65 3.89
N TRP A 224 -9.66 -2.34 3.90
CA TRP A 224 -10.57 -1.72 2.93
C TRP A 224 -10.13 -1.88 1.47
N ILE A 225 -8.82 -1.84 1.19
CA ILE A 225 -8.31 -2.13 -0.17
C ILE A 225 -8.61 -3.57 -0.57
N VAL A 226 -8.42 -4.52 0.36
CA VAL A 226 -8.75 -5.93 0.12
C VAL A 226 -10.26 -6.10 -0.07
N ASP A 227 -11.06 -5.52 0.83
CA ASP A 227 -12.52 -5.54 0.78
C ASP A 227 -13.06 -4.98 -0.55
N ALA A 228 -12.49 -3.87 -1.06
CA ALA A 228 -12.90 -3.30 -2.34
C ALA A 228 -12.68 -4.27 -3.51
N VAL A 229 -11.53 -4.97 -3.53
CA VAL A 229 -11.24 -5.99 -4.54
C VAL A 229 -12.17 -7.20 -4.37
N THR A 230 -12.36 -7.68 -3.14
CA THR A 230 -13.26 -8.80 -2.82
C THR A 230 -14.70 -8.50 -3.27
N GLN A 231 -15.25 -7.35 -2.88
CA GLN A 231 -16.59 -6.90 -3.25
C GLN A 231 -16.74 -6.72 -4.78
N ALA A 232 -15.69 -6.28 -5.47
CA ALA A 232 -15.68 -6.20 -6.92
C ALA A 232 -15.79 -7.57 -7.62
N PHE A 233 -15.10 -8.59 -7.09
CA PHE A 233 -15.23 -9.96 -7.60
C PHE A 233 -16.59 -10.58 -7.27
N GLU A 234 -17.08 -10.40 -6.04
CA GLU A 234 -18.39 -10.89 -5.60
C GLU A 234 -19.53 -10.30 -6.43
N SER A 235 -19.53 -8.98 -6.62
CA SER A 235 -20.54 -8.29 -7.45
C SER A 235 -20.46 -8.66 -8.94
N SER A 236 -19.32 -9.17 -9.40
CA SER A 236 -19.15 -9.69 -10.77
C SER A 236 -19.48 -11.18 -10.88
N GLY A 237 -19.89 -11.86 -9.81
CA GLY A 237 -20.17 -13.30 -9.80
C GLY A 237 -18.94 -14.18 -10.00
N LEU A 238 -17.74 -13.67 -9.72
CA LEU A 238 -16.47 -14.37 -9.92
C LEU A 238 -15.93 -14.94 -8.61
N SER A 239 -15.08 -15.98 -8.71
CA SER A 239 -14.43 -16.57 -7.55
C SER A 239 -13.43 -15.59 -6.91
N LEU A 240 -13.37 -15.60 -5.58
CA LEU A 240 -12.50 -14.69 -4.84
C LEU A 240 -11.02 -14.98 -5.13
N PRO A 241 -10.23 -13.95 -5.49
CA PRO A 241 -8.81 -14.11 -5.71
C PRO A 241 -8.09 -14.54 -4.42
N LEU A 242 -7.23 -15.55 -4.52
CA LEU A 242 -6.44 -16.02 -3.38
C LEU A 242 -5.30 -15.05 -3.08
N GLY A 243 -5.17 -14.66 -1.81
CA GLY A 243 -4.00 -13.91 -1.33
C GLY A 243 -3.97 -12.44 -1.77
N VAL A 244 -5.13 -11.79 -1.93
CA VAL A 244 -5.20 -10.33 -2.10
C VAL A 244 -4.54 -9.64 -0.90
N LYS A 245 -3.63 -8.73 -1.18
CA LYS A 245 -2.94 -7.91 -0.19
C LYS A 245 -3.00 -6.47 -0.66
N ALA A 246 -3.23 -5.52 0.23
CA ALA A 246 -3.21 -4.10 -0.13
C ALA A 246 -1.91 -3.67 -0.84
N HIS A 247 -0.78 -4.31 -0.51
CA HIS A 247 0.48 -4.00 -1.16
C HIS A 247 0.53 -4.45 -2.64
N SER A 248 -0.27 -5.44 -3.07
CA SER A 248 -0.27 -5.87 -4.48
C SER A 248 -0.84 -4.80 -5.41
N THR A 249 -1.75 -3.94 -4.93
CA THR A 249 -2.35 -2.83 -5.69
C THR A 249 -1.30 -1.93 -6.34
N ARG A 250 -0.27 -1.54 -5.59
CA ARG A 250 0.83 -0.71 -6.12
C ARG A 250 1.60 -1.40 -7.25
N GLY A 251 1.87 -2.70 -7.09
CA GLY A 251 2.57 -3.48 -8.12
C GLY A 251 1.72 -3.65 -9.38
N ILE A 252 0.43 -3.93 -9.22
CA ILE A 252 -0.52 -4.09 -10.32
C ILE A 252 -0.66 -2.79 -11.12
N SER A 253 -0.88 -1.66 -10.44
CA SER A 253 -0.96 -0.35 -11.10
C SER A 253 0.33 0.04 -11.81
N ALA A 254 1.49 -0.16 -11.16
CA ALA A 254 2.78 0.17 -11.78
C ALA A 254 3.03 -0.68 -13.04
N SER A 255 2.73 -1.99 -12.97
CA SER A 255 2.82 -2.87 -14.14
C SER A 255 1.85 -2.47 -15.25
N LYS A 256 0.60 -2.13 -14.92
CA LYS A 256 -0.38 -1.67 -15.92
C LYS A 256 0.05 -0.37 -16.58
N ALA A 257 0.55 0.60 -15.81
CA ALA A 257 1.06 1.87 -16.33
C ALA A 257 2.24 1.64 -17.29
N PHE A 258 3.20 0.80 -16.90
CA PHE A 258 4.33 0.44 -17.75
C PHE A 258 3.89 -0.22 -19.06
N LEU A 259 2.99 -1.21 -18.97
CA LEU A 259 2.41 -1.88 -20.15
C LEU A 259 1.58 -0.95 -21.03
N SER A 260 1.11 0.17 -20.48
CA SER A 260 0.36 1.21 -21.22
C SER A 260 1.27 2.32 -21.76
N GLY A 261 2.60 2.16 -21.68
CA GLY A 261 3.57 3.09 -22.25
C GLY A 261 3.95 4.30 -21.38
N VAL A 262 3.57 4.31 -20.10
CA VAL A 262 3.98 5.39 -19.18
C VAL A 262 5.49 5.28 -18.91
N PRO A 263 6.26 6.38 -19.01
CA PRO A 263 7.70 6.37 -18.73
C PRO A 263 8.02 5.83 -17.34
N ILE A 264 9.03 4.96 -17.24
CA ILE A 264 9.42 4.34 -15.96
C ILE A 264 9.80 5.38 -14.90
N GLN A 265 10.40 6.50 -15.32
CA GLN A 265 10.75 7.58 -14.42
C GLN A 265 9.52 8.20 -13.76
N ASP A 266 8.42 8.36 -14.49
CA ASP A 266 7.17 8.92 -13.97
C ASP A 266 6.50 7.95 -12.99
N ILE A 267 6.52 6.65 -13.30
CA ILE A 267 6.05 5.59 -12.41
C ILE A 267 6.85 5.61 -11.10
N CYS A 268 8.18 5.69 -11.19
CA CYS A 268 9.07 5.78 -10.02
C CYS A 268 8.80 7.06 -9.21
N ASN A 269 8.65 8.21 -9.86
CA ASN A 269 8.36 9.49 -9.23
C ASN A 269 7.01 9.47 -8.48
N ALA A 270 5.97 8.89 -9.07
CA ALA A 270 4.67 8.75 -8.44
C ALA A 270 4.75 7.80 -7.24
N ALA A 271 5.41 6.65 -7.41
CA ALA A 271 5.50 5.62 -6.40
C ALA A 271 6.30 6.09 -5.16
N GLY A 272 7.40 6.82 -5.34
CA GLY A 272 8.28 7.24 -4.24
C GLY A 272 9.12 6.09 -3.68
#